data_AF-A1D428-F1
#
_entry.id   AF-A1D428-F1
#
_cell.length_a   1.000
_cell.length_b   1.000
_cell.length_c   1.000
_cell.angle_alpha   90.00
_cell.angle_beta   90.00
_cell.angle_gamma   90.00
#
_symmetry.space_group_name_H-M   'P 1'
#
loop_
_entity.id
_entity.type
_entity.pdbx_description
1 polymer ?
#
loop_
_entity_poly.entity_id
_entity_poly.type
_entity_poly.pdbx_seq_one_letter_code
_entity_poly.pdbx_strand_id
1 'polypeptide(L)'
;MEWISKADYEVKIVVCVRLTRADGPKTIFKVFGSPYSQFTGNWAFGYESADAGALWGQIPLDADIVITHTPPHSHCDSLSTGEPVGCNALRQALSKVRPLLAVCGHVHEARGYERVKWASPSSTKAGPEQTEHQVMRGVLPPRESKKQNLVDLTGKKAERLDNDGYSVQANPDLPTASFTPSQNALLLPSITASTSMMPNSPQQSQNTPFSLRSSLVEDTRSGEIHLRRKETCIANAAIVTSKWPHRGGKKFHPPIVVDLELPTWSEPE
;
A
#
# COMPACT_ATOMS: atom_id res chain seq x y z
N MET A 1 -3.28 31.75 -8.00
CA MET A 1 -3.25 30.43 -7.37
C MET A 1 -2.09 29.68 -8.02
N GLU A 2 -0.96 29.61 -7.33
CA GLU A 2 0.12 28.70 -7.73
C GLU A 2 -0.39 27.29 -7.51
N TRP A 3 -0.50 26.56 -8.61
CA TRP A 3 -0.83 25.14 -8.59
C TRP A 3 0.42 24.40 -8.14
N ILE A 4 0.29 23.46 -7.21
CA ILE A 4 1.38 22.54 -6.84
C ILE A 4 1.93 21.98 -8.15
N SER A 5 3.16 22.37 -8.47
CA SER A 5 3.78 22.08 -9.75
C SER A 5 4.03 20.57 -9.85
N LYS A 6 4.12 20.06 -11.08
CA LYS A 6 4.45 18.66 -11.41
C LYS A 6 5.78 18.15 -10.80
N ALA A 7 6.56 19.00 -10.13
CA ALA A 7 7.89 18.68 -9.61
C ALA A 7 7.90 18.17 -8.16
N ASP A 8 6.85 18.40 -7.37
CA ASP A 8 6.83 17.98 -5.97
C ASP A 8 6.01 16.70 -5.84
N TYR A 9 6.62 15.53 -6.08
CA TYR A 9 6.11 14.23 -5.63
C TYR A 9 6.08 14.12 -4.09
N GLU A 10 5.83 15.21 -3.38
CA GLU A 10 6.08 15.38 -1.95
C GLU A 10 4.82 15.09 -1.12
N VAL A 11 3.64 15.03 -1.75
CA VAL A 11 2.39 14.66 -1.05
C VAL A 11 2.24 13.14 -1.02
N LYS A 12 3.18 12.47 -0.38
CA LYS A 12 3.12 11.05 -0.03
C LYS A 12 3.56 10.89 1.41
N ILE A 13 2.90 9.99 2.12
CA ILE A 13 3.06 9.87 3.56
C ILE A 13 3.35 8.41 3.89
N VAL A 14 4.46 8.18 4.58
CA VAL A 14 4.69 6.92 5.27
C VAL A 14 4.48 7.18 6.76
N VAL A 15 3.52 6.52 7.38
CA VAL A 15 3.26 6.62 8.82
C VAL A 15 3.49 5.27 9.46
N CYS A 16 4.25 5.24 10.54
CA CYS A 16 4.25 4.14 11.48
C CYS A 16 3.17 4.42 12.54
N VAL A 17 2.20 3.52 12.68
CA VAL A 17 1.10 3.64 13.64
C VAL A 17 1.32 2.65 14.78
N ARG A 18 1.11 3.11 16.02
CA ARG A 18 1.22 2.31 17.24
C ARG A 18 -0.11 2.33 17.99
N LEU A 19 -0.67 1.15 18.27
CA LEU A 19 -1.82 0.98 19.16
C LEU A 19 -1.35 0.51 20.53
N THR A 20 -1.68 1.27 21.57
CA THR A 20 -1.09 1.12 22.92
C THR A 20 -2.09 0.76 24.02
N ARG A 21 -3.38 0.53 23.69
CA ARG A 21 -4.39 0.13 24.68
C ARG A 21 -3.93 -1.12 25.44
N ALA A 22 -4.00 -1.07 26.76
CA ALA A 22 -3.54 -2.16 27.63
C ALA A 22 -4.29 -3.48 27.38
N ASP A 23 -5.58 -3.38 27.09
CA ASP A 23 -6.48 -4.49 26.71
C ASP A 23 -6.53 -4.73 25.19
N GLY A 24 -5.74 -3.97 24.42
CA GLY A 24 -5.73 -3.97 22.97
C GLY A 24 -4.69 -4.92 22.38
N PRO A 25 -4.66 -5.03 21.03
CA PRO A 25 -3.76 -5.96 20.34
C PRO A 25 -2.27 -5.61 20.45
N LYS A 26 -1.92 -4.44 21.00
CA LYS A 26 -0.54 -3.92 21.05
C LYS A 26 0.19 -4.15 19.72
N THR A 27 -0.15 -3.36 18.70
CA THR A 27 0.37 -3.52 17.34
C THR A 27 1.10 -2.27 16.87
N ILE A 28 2.12 -2.47 16.05
CA ILE A 28 2.80 -1.41 15.29
C ILE A 28 2.81 -1.84 13.83
N PHE A 29 2.38 -0.94 12.94
CA PHE A 29 2.28 -1.22 11.51
C PHE A 29 2.56 0.02 10.67
N LYS A 30 3.01 -0.18 9.42
CA LYS A 30 3.38 0.88 8.49
C LYS A 30 2.32 1.07 7.42
N VAL A 31 1.90 2.32 7.25
CA VAL A 31 0.94 2.75 6.23
C VAL A 31 1.65 3.65 5.22
N PHE A 32 1.58 3.30 3.95
CA PHE A 32 1.91 4.20 2.84
C PHE A 32 0.63 4.84 2.29
N GLY A 33 0.64 6.15 2.06
CA GLY A 33 -0.49 6.91 1.52
C GLY A 33 -0.09 7.83 0.36
N SER A 34 -0.87 7.83 -0.72
CA SER A 34 -0.66 8.72 -1.88
C SER A 34 -2.00 9.17 -2.51
N PRO A 35 -2.23 10.48 -2.74
CA PRO A 35 -3.43 11.01 -3.37
C PRO A 35 -3.39 10.96 -4.91
N TYR A 36 -2.24 10.58 -5.48
CA TYR A 36 -1.98 10.71 -6.91
C TYR A 36 -2.89 9.83 -7.76
N SER A 37 -3.38 10.39 -8.87
CA SER A 37 -4.24 9.75 -9.87
C SER A 37 -3.62 9.82 -11.27
N GLN A 38 -3.66 8.71 -12.03
CA GLN A 38 -3.14 8.72 -13.40
C GLN A 38 -4.10 9.50 -14.30
N PHE A 39 -3.74 10.74 -14.64
CA PHE A 39 -4.60 11.64 -15.41
C PHE A 39 -3.78 12.73 -16.08
N THR A 40 -4.09 13.00 -17.35
CA THR A 40 -3.51 14.09 -18.12
C THR A 40 -4.49 15.26 -18.19
N GLY A 41 -4.38 16.18 -17.23
CA GLY A 41 -5.16 17.42 -17.24
C GLY A 41 -4.87 18.29 -16.01
N ASN A 42 -5.70 19.31 -15.80
CA ASN A 42 -5.42 20.37 -14.82
C ASN A 42 -5.94 20.09 -13.41
N TRP A 43 -6.10 18.81 -13.04
CA TRP A 43 -6.51 18.43 -11.68
C TRP A 43 -5.28 18.27 -10.78
N ALA A 44 -5.43 18.56 -9.49
CA ALA A 44 -4.36 18.35 -8.52
C ALA A 44 -4.02 16.85 -8.41
N PHE A 45 -2.76 16.56 -8.08
CA PHE A 45 -2.25 15.19 -7.89
C PHE A 45 -2.34 14.29 -9.14
N GLY A 46 -2.31 14.87 -10.34
CA GLY A 46 -2.16 14.12 -11.59
C GLY A 46 -0.72 13.63 -11.79
N TYR A 47 -0.54 12.43 -12.34
CA TYR A 47 0.74 11.95 -12.87
C TYR A 47 0.57 11.30 -14.25
N GLU A 48 1.63 11.31 -15.04
CA GLU A 48 1.67 10.68 -16.36
C GLU A 48 2.19 9.23 -16.26
N SER A 49 1.87 8.39 -17.25
CA SER A 49 2.27 6.98 -17.21
C SER A 49 3.79 6.77 -17.08
N ALA A 50 4.59 7.72 -17.60
CA ALA A 50 6.06 7.68 -17.54
C ALA A 50 6.58 7.85 -16.09
N ASP A 51 5.86 8.60 -15.27
CA ASP A 51 6.25 8.91 -13.88
C ASP A 51 5.82 7.83 -12.89
N ALA A 52 4.87 6.98 -13.29
CA ALA A 52 4.23 6.00 -12.42
C ALA A 52 5.24 5.03 -11.77
N GLY A 53 6.29 4.62 -12.49
CA GLY A 53 7.32 3.74 -11.95
C GLY A 53 8.11 4.40 -10.82
N ALA A 54 8.54 5.65 -11.00
CA ALA A 54 9.25 6.41 -9.97
C ALA A 54 8.34 6.70 -8.78
N LEU A 55 7.07 7.04 -9.02
CA LEU A 55 6.09 7.30 -7.97
C LEU A 55 5.84 6.06 -7.10
N TRP A 56 5.47 4.94 -7.72
CA TRP A 56 5.08 3.72 -6.98
C TRP A 56 6.27 2.89 -6.49
N GLY A 57 7.47 3.11 -7.03
CA GLY A 57 8.72 2.55 -6.52
C GLY A 57 9.11 3.07 -5.13
N GLN A 58 8.45 4.12 -4.64
CA GLN A 58 8.70 4.70 -3.31
C GLN A 58 7.90 4.04 -2.19
N ILE A 59 7.02 3.08 -2.51
CA ILE A 59 6.30 2.30 -1.50
C ILE A 59 7.34 1.43 -0.76
N PRO A 60 7.49 1.57 0.57
CA PRO A 60 8.41 0.73 1.34
C PRO A 60 8.05 -0.75 1.20
N LEU A 61 9.05 -1.61 1.00
CA LEU A 61 8.85 -3.06 0.85
C LEU A 61 8.22 -3.71 2.08
N ASP A 62 8.36 -3.10 3.26
CA ASP A 62 7.78 -3.55 4.51
C ASP A 62 6.43 -2.90 4.85
N ALA A 63 5.84 -2.08 3.97
CA ALA A 63 4.53 -1.46 4.20
C ALA A 63 3.45 -2.54 4.45
N ASP A 64 2.74 -2.44 5.58
CA ASP A 64 1.66 -3.37 5.94
C ASP A 64 0.36 -3.00 5.21
N ILE A 65 0.11 -1.69 5.06
CA ILE A 65 -1.07 -1.14 4.41
C ILE A 65 -0.64 -0.11 3.37
N VAL A 66 -1.22 -0.19 2.18
CA VAL A 66 -1.03 0.78 1.09
C VAL A 66 -2.38 1.45 0.80
N ILE A 67 -2.41 2.77 0.78
CA ILE A 67 -3.59 3.58 0.48
C ILE A 67 -3.26 4.47 -0.72
N THR A 68 -3.96 4.29 -1.82
CA THR A 68 -3.77 5.07 -3.05
C THR A 68 -5.09 5.66 -3.50
N HIS A 69 -5.04 6.76 -4.27
CA HIS A 69 -6.23 7.18 -5.00
C HIS A 69 -6.44 6.31 -6.24
N THR A 70 -5.42 6.13 -7.09
CA THR A 70 -5.45 5.22 -8.25
C THR A 70 -5.61 3.76 -7.84
N PRO A 71 -6.48 2.97 -8.47
CA PRO A 71 -6.48 1.52 -8.32
C PRO A 71 -5.34 0.85 -9.10
N PRO A 72 -4.79 -0.28 -8.63
CA PRO A 72 -3.89 -1.09 -9.43
C PRO A 72 -4.61 -1.67 -10.66
N HIS A 73 -3.92 -1.75 -11.79
CA HIS A 73 -4.52 -2.24 -13.03
C HIS A 73 -5.08 -3.66 -12.86
N SER A 74 -6.27 -3.91 -13.44
CA SER A 74 -7.04 -5.15 -13.38
C SER A 74 -7.57 -5.56 -12.00
N HIS A 75 -7.48 -4.70 -10.98
CA HIS A 75 -7.98 -5.00 -9.64
C HIS A 75 -8.88 -3.89 -9.11
N CYS A 76 -10.17 -4.19 -9.00
CA CYS A 76 -11.20 -3.24 -8.59
C CYS A 76 -11.08 -1.88 -9.32
N ASP A 77 -10.81 -1.92 -10.63
CA ASP A 77 -10.50 -0.76 -11.47
C ASP A 77 -11.34 -0.66 -12.75
N SER A 78 -12.32 -1.56 -12.92
CA SER A 78 -13.09 -1.64 -14.16
C SER A 78 -14.17 -0.56 -14.23
N LEU A 79 -14.26 0.11 -15.36
CA LEU A 79 -15.39 0.97 -15.68
C LEU A 79 -16.68 0.16 -15.89
N SER A 80 -17.82 0.83 -16.00
CA SER A 80 -19.11 0.21 -16.33
C SER A 80 -19.11 -0.43 -17.72
N THR A 81 -18.18 -0.02 -18.59
CA THR A 81 -17.90 -0.63 -19.90
C THR A 81 -17.11 -1.93 -19.81
N GLY A 82 -16.60 -2.28 -18.62
CA GLY A 82 -15.71 -3.42 -18.38
C GLY A 82 -14.22 -3.12 -18.62
N GLU A 83 -13.88 -1.92 -19.10
CA GLU A 83 -12.49 -1.52 -19.36
C GLU A 83 -11.73 -1.25 -18.05
N PRO A 84 -10.58 -1.90 -17.81
CA PRO A 84 -9.71 -1.59 -16.67
C PRO A 84 -8.98 -0.25 -16.90
N VAL A 85 -8.97 0.62 -15.89
CA VAL A 85 -8.29 1.92 -15.95
C VAL A 85 -7.25 2.13 -14.85
N GLY A 86 -6.90 1.07 -14.12
CA GLY A 86 -5.90 1.13 -13.06
C GLY A 86 -4.47 1.26 -13.60
N CYS A 87 -3.53 1.47 -12.68
CA CYS A 87 -2.13 1.70 -13.01
C CYS A 87 -1.29 0.41 -12.99
N ASN A 88 -0.64 0.12 -14.11
CA ASN A 88 0.23 -1.07 -14.26
C ASN A 88 1.46 -0.99 -13.33
N ALA A 89 2.09 0.18 -13.21
CA ALA A 89 3.24 0.35 -12.31
C ALA A 89 2.86 0.17 -10.83
N LEU A 90 1.64 0.56 -10.43
CA LEU A 90 1.14 0.31 -9.08
C LEU A 90 0.91 -1.19 -8.84
N ARG A 91 0.32 -1.91 -9.80
CA ARG A 91 0.18 -3.38 -9.74
C ARG A 91 1.54 -4.06 -9.53
N GLN A 92 2.55 -3.66 -10.30
CA GLN A 92 3.92 -4.17 -10.17
C GLN A 92 4.58 -3.81 -8.84
N ALA A 93 4.30 -2.63 -8.29
CA ALA A 93 4.79 -2.26 -6.96
C ALA A 93 4.13 -3.12 -5.87
N LEU A 94 2.83 -3.36 -5.95
CA LEU A 94 2.10 -4.21 -5.01
C LEU A 94 2.56 -5.68 -5.08
N SER A 95 2.93 -6.20 -6.25
CA SER A 95 3.46 -7.57 -6.36
C SER A 95 4.82 -7.74 -5.66
N LYS A 96 5.57 -6.64 -5.47
CA LYS A 96 6.84 -6.57 -4.74
C LYS A 96 6.63 -6.33 -3.24
N VAL A 97 5.78 -5.38 -2.88
CA VAL A 97 5.54 -4.98 -1.48
C VAL A 97 4.66 -6.00 -0.75
N ARG A 98 3.67 -6.56 -1.47
CA ARG A 98 2.69 -7.53 -0.97
C ARG A 98 2.08 -7.10 0.37
N PRO A 99 1.47 -5.91 0.47
CA PRO A 99 0.88 -5.45 1.72
C PRO A 99 -0.26 -6.38 2.14
N LEU A 100 -0.62 -6.37 3.43
CA LEU A 100 -1.77 -7.12 3.92
C LEU A 100 -3.08 -6.56 3.33
N LEU A 101 -3.14 -5.23 3.21
CA LEU A 101 -4.28 -4.50 2.66
C LEU A 101 -3.81 -3.38 1.72
N ALA A 102 -4.32 -3.37 0.50
CA ALA A 102 -4.21 -2.27 -0.44
C ALA A 102 -5.60 -1.62 -0.64
N VAL A 103 -5.74 -0.35 -0.27
CA VAL A 103 -6.98 0.40 -0.41
C VAL A 103 -6.84 1.40 -1.53
N CYS A 104 -7.81 1.39 -2.45
CA CYS A 104 -7.88 2.35 -3.55
C CYS A 104 -9.26 3.03 -3.64
N GLY A 105 -9.38 3.99 -4.56
CA GLY A 105 -10.63 4.64 -4.91
C GLY A 105 -10.69 4.95 -6.40
N HIS A 106 -10.99 6.20 -6.74
CA HIS A 106 -11.04 6.75 -8.11
C HIS A 106 -12.17 6.19 -8.99
N VAL A 107 -12.24 4.87 -9.15
CA VAL A 107 -13.22 4.21 -10.02
C VAL A 107 -14.47 3.87 -9.19
N HIS A 108 -15.43 4.80 -9.15
CA HIS A 108 -16.61 4.71 -8.28
C HIS A 108 -17.49 3.47 -8.52
N GLU A 109 -17.48 2.95 -9.74
CA GLU A 109 -18.26 1.79 -10.16
C GLU A 109 -17.57 0.45 -9.87
N ALA A 110 -16.26 0.47 -9.63
CA ALA A 110 -15.48 -0.70 -9.28
C ALA A 110 -15.37 -0.95 -7.77
N ARG A 111 -16.24 -0.33 -6.95
CA ARG A 111 -16.29 -0.59 -5.51
C ARG A 111 -16.44 -2.10 -5.25
N GLY A 112 -15.54 -2.64 -4.45
CA GLY A 112 -15.47 -4.07 -4.17
C GLY A 112 -14.17 -4.42 -3.49
N TYR A 113 -13.92 -5.71 -3.36
CA TYR A 113 -12.63 -6.20 -2.89
C TYR A 113 -12.27 -7.51 -3.60
N GLU A 114 -10.97 -7.76 -3.67
CA GLU A 114 -10.35 -8.94 -4.25
C GLU A 114 -9.23 -9.41 -3.33
N ARG A 115 -9.00 -10.72 -3.30
CA ARG A 115 -7.84 -11.33 -2.66
C ARG A 115 -6.90 -11.80 -3.76
N VAL A 116 -5.65 -11.35 -3.71
CA VAL A 116 -4.64 -11.65 -4.73
C VAL A 116 -3.54 -12.47 -4.08
N LYS A 117 -3.36 -13.71 -4.56
CA LYS A 117 -2.25 -14.58 -4.21
C LYS A 117 -1.12 -14.38 -5.21
N TRP A 118 0.03 -13.95 -4.73
CA TRP A 118 1.19 -13.65 -5.55
C TRP A 118 1.97 -14.92 -5.91
N ALA A 119 2.60 -14.93 -7.08
CA ALA A 119 3.47 -16.02 -7.50
C ALA A 119 4.72 -16.11 -6.60
N SER A 120 5.26 -17.32 -6.44
CA SER A 120 6.51 -17.51 -5.69
C SER A 120 7.67 -16.78 -6.39
N PRO A 121 8.54 -16.07 -5.67
CA PRO A 121 9.69 -15.39 -6.26
C PRO A 121 10.68 -16.34 -6.97
N SER A 122 10.61 -17.65 -6.73
CA SER A 122 11.46 -18.67 -7.35
C SER A 122 11.01 -19.14 -8.74
N SER A 123 9.86 -18.69 -9.25
CA SER A 123 9.41 -19.06 -10.61
C SER A 123 10.15 -18.23 -11.67
N THR A 124 11.33 -18.71 -12.10
CA THR A 124 12.23 -18.11 -13.10
C THR A 124 11.69 -18.03 -14.55
N LYS A 125 10.37 -18.18 -14.76
CA LYS A 125 9.76 -18.20 -16.11
C LYS A 125 8.69 -17.14 -16.38
N ALA A 126 8.40 -16.25 -15.43
CA ALA A 126 7.29 -15.30 -15.54
C ALA A 126 7.74 -13.94 -16.12
N GLY A 127 7.15 -13.53 -17.24
CA GLY A 127 7.13 -12.12 -17.65
C GLY A 127 6.33 -11.26 -16.66
N PRO A 128 6.33 -9.92 -16.81
CA PRO A 128 5.67 -8.99 -15.86
C PRO A 128 4.17 -9.24 -15.64
N GLU A 129 3.49 -9.96 -16.54
CA GLU A 129 2.07 -10.32 -16.42
C GLU A 129 1.78 -11.55 -15.54
N GLN A 130 2.77 -12.36 -15.20
CA GLN A 130 2.58 -13.60 -14.43
C GLN A 130 3.07 -13.46 -12.97
N THR A 131 2.86 -12.29 -12.37
CA THR A 131 3.21 -12.03 -10.96
C THR A 131 2.15 -12.54 -9.98
N GLU A 132 0.99 -12.94 -10.49
CA GLU A 132 -0.18 -13.41 -9.72
C GLU A 132 -0.43 -14.88 -9.98
N HIS A 133 -0.64 -15.63 -8.91
CA HIS A 133 -1.01 -17.03 -8.96
C HIS A 133 -2.53 -17.21 -9.01
N GLN A 134 -3.28 -16.39 -8.24
CA GLN A 134 -4.72 -16.50 -8.13
C GLN A 134 -5.34 -15.16 -7.72
N VAL A 135 -6.50 -14.84 -8.26
CA VAL A 135 -7.33 -13.70 -7.84
C VAL A 135 -8.72 -14.21 -7.49
N MET A 136 -9.16 -13.93 -6.27
CA MET A 136 -10.49 -14.27 -5.76
C MET A 136 -11.29 -12.99 -5.52
N ARG A 137 -12.31 -12.74 -6.34
CA ARG A 137 -13.19 -11.59 -6.16
C ARG A 137 -14.19 -11.84 -5.03
N GLY A 138 -14.21 -10.90 -4.10
CA GLY A 138 -15.13 -10.89 -2.97
C GLY A 138 -16.52 -10.38 -3.35
N VAL A 139 -17.52 -10.76 -2.55
CA VAL A 139 -18.91 -10.32 -2.74
C VAL A 139 -19.36 -9.53 -1.54
N LEU A 140 -19.63 -8.24 -1.75
CA LEU A 140 -20.24 -7.39 -0.74
C LEU A 140 -21.76 -7.57 -0.74
N PRO A 141 -22.45 -7.33 0.40
CA PRO A 141 -23.90 -7.33 0.42
C PRO A 141 -24.51 -6.41 -0.65
N PRO A 142 -25.71 -6.76 -1.18
CA PRO A 142 -26.45 -5.87 -2.08
C PRO A 142 -26.66 -4.50 -1.46
N ARG A 143 -26.77 -3.45 -2.28
CA ARG A 143 -26.84 -2.05 -1.80
C ARG A 143 -28.05 -1.78 -0.92
N GLU A 144 -29.11 -2.55 -1.09
CA GLU A 144 -30.38 -2.46 -0.37
C GLU A 144 -30.32 -3.19 0.98
N SER A 145 -29.26 -3.97 1.21
CA SER A 145 -29.05 -4.72 2.42
C SER A 145 -28.68 -3.81 3.59
N LYS A 146 -29.24 -4.11 4.76
CA LYS A 146 -28.83 -3.50 6.04
C LYS A 146 -27.59 -4.17 6.65
N LYS A 147 -27.04 -5.21 6.00
CA LYS A 147 -25.85 -5.91 6.47
C LYS A 147 -24.61 -5.03 6.29
N GLN A 148 -23.70 -5.11 7.26
CA GLN A 148 -22.38 -4.47 7.15
C GLN A 148 -21.59 -5.09 6.00
N ASN A 149 -20.87 -4.26 5.24
CA ASN A 149 -19.94 -4.70 4.20
C ASN A 149 -18.64 -5.19 4.85
N LEU A 150 -18.72 -6.33 5.53
CA LEU A 150 -17.59 -6.91 6.25
C LEU A 150 -16.72 -7.75 5.30
N VAL A 151 -15.42 -7.46 5.29
CA VAL A 151 -14.36 -8.27 4.69
C VAL A 151 -13.55 -8.85 5.83
N ASP A 152 -13.78 -10.11 6.17
CA ASP A 152 -13.06 -10.77 7.25
C ASP A 152 -11.81 -11.48 6.69
N LEU A 153 -10.64 -11.04 7.13
CA LEU A 153 -9.34 -11.60 6.73
C LEU A 153 -8.68 -12.38 7.89
N THR A 154 -9.39 -12.57 9.00
CA THR A 154 -8.86 -13.11 10.26
C THR A 154 -9.05 -14.61 10.44
N GLY A 155 -9.86 -15.26 9.58
CA GLY A 155 -10.18 -16.68 9.74
C GLY A 155 -11.46 -16.97 10.53
N LYS A 156 -12.15 -15.96 11.07
CA LYS A 156 -13.31 -16.16 11.96
C LYS A 156 -14.58 -16.53 11.20
N LYS A 157 -14.84 -15.89 10.06
CA LYS A 157 -16.03 -16.08 9.21
C LYS A 157 -15.68 -16.40 7.76
N ALA A 158 -14.45 -16.14 7.35
CA ALA A 158 -13.92 -16.44 6.03
C ALA A 158 -12.47 -16.92 6.17
N GLU A 159 -11.90 -17.47 5.10
CA GLU A 159 -10.51 -17.91 5.08
C GLU A 159 -9.55 -16.76 5.45
N ARG A 160 -8.60 -17.07 6.33
CA ARG A 160 -7.54 -16.16 6.73
C ARG A 160 -6.61 -15.85 5.55
N LEU A 161 -6.02 -14.66 5.54
CA LEU A 161 -4.94 -14.34 4.59
C LEU A 161 -3.77 -15.33 4.75
N ASP A 162 -3.32 -15.92 3.63
CA ASP A 162 -2.16 -16.81 3.55
C ASP A 162 -0.85 -16.00 3.64
N ASN A 163 -0.61 -15.40 4.81
CA ASN A 163 0.68 -14.83 5.17
C ASN A 163 1.18 -15.45 6.47
N ASP A 164 2.48 -15.63 6.58
CA ASP A 164 3.12 -16.29 7.72
C ASP A 164 3.73 -15.25 8.69
N GLY A 165 3.84 -15.60 9.97
CA GLY A 165 4.68 -14.85 10.92
C GLY A 165 4.15 -13.49 11.40
N TYR A 166 2.84 -13.34 11.59
CA TYR A 166 2.22 -12.15 12.21
C TYR A 166 2.62 -11.91 13.68
N SER A 167 3.24 -12.89 14.35
CA SER A 167 3.91 -12.67 15.64
C SER A 167 5.35 -12.31 15.38
N VAL A 168 5.64 -11.02 15.35
CA VAL A 168 7.01 -10.57 15.55
C VAL A 168 7.29 -10.82 17.03
N GLN A 169 8.02 -11.89 17.38
CA GLN A 169 8.70 -11.93 18.68
C GLN A 169 9.32 -10.56 18.84
N ALA A 170 8.87 -9.80 19.85
CA ALA A 170 9.13 -8.38 20.04
C ALA A 170 10.45 -7.99 19.40
N ASN A 171 10.38 -7.42 18.19
CA ASN A 171 11.60 -7.08 17.49
C ASN A 171 12.21 -5.93 18.32
N PRO A 172 13.36 -6.15 18.98
CA PRO A 172 13.95 -5.13 19.84
C PRO A 172 14.29 -3.85 19.06
N ASP A 173 14.35 -3.95 17.73
CA ASP A 173 14.71 -2.86 16.81
C ASP A 173 13.54 -2.37 15.94
N LEU A 174 12.27 -2.76 16.20
CA LEU A 174 11.17 -1.90 15.77
C LEU A 174 11.39 -0.55 16.48
N PRO A 175 11.18 0.61 15.83
CA PRO A 175 11.48 1.90 16.44
C PRO A 175 10.47 2.27 17.52
N THR A 176 10.18 1.38 18.46
CA THR A 176 9.65 1.70 19.79
C THR A 176 10.51 2.80 20.41
N ALA A 177 11.82 2.80 20.15
CA ALA A 177 12.74 3.88 20.51
C ALA A 177 12.46 5.23 19.82
N SER A 178 11.69 5.27 18.73
CA SER A 178 11.34 6.52 18.02
C SER A 178 9.96 7.07 18.34
N PHE A 179 9.10 6.30 19.03
CA PHE A 179 7.85 6.84 19.54
C PHE A 179 8.06 7.39 20.95
N THR A 180 7.70 8.65 21.20
CA THR A 180 7.53 9.11 22.57
C THR A 180 6.31 8.42 23.21
N PRO A 181 6.21 8.34 24.55
CA PRO A 181 5.10 7.63 25.22
C PRO A 181 3.70 8.08 24.81
N SER A 182 3.52 9.35 24.42
CA SER A 182 2.23 9.92 24.00
C SER A 182 1.96 9.82 22.49
N GLN A 183 2.93 9.42 21.67
CA GLN A 183 2.77 9.34 20.22
C GLN A 183 2.17 8.01 19.78
N ASN A 184 1.10 8.06 18.99
CA ASN A 184 0.49 6.87 18.35
C ASN A 184 0.74 6.82 16.84
N ALA A 185 1.35 7.86 16.28
CA ALA A 185 1.70 7.95 14.86
C ALA A 185 3.04 8.68 14.71
N LEU A 186 3.90 8.16 13.83
CA LEU A 186 5.19 8.74 13.48
C LEU A 186 5.29 8.84 11.96
N LEU A 187 5.49 10.06 11.45
CA LEU A 187 5.80 10.30 10.05
C LEU A 187 7.24 9.86 9.77
N LEU A 188 7.43 8.95 8.82
CA LEU A 188 8.74 8.52 8.37
C LEU A 188 9.19 9.38 7.18
N PRO A 189 10.49 9.74 7.10
CA PRO A 189 11.01 10.48 5.97
C PRO A 189 10.80 9.70 4.67
N SER A 190 10.44 10.40 3.60
CA SER A 190 10.30 9.80 2.27
C SER A 190 11.68 9.32 1.78
N ILE A 191 11.80 8.04 1.43
CA ILE A 191 13.00 7.52 0.77
C ILE A 191 13.03 8.11 -0.65
N THR A 192 13.86 9.11 -0.90
CA THR A 192 14.18 9.53 -2.25
C THR A 192 15.09 8.46 -2.86
N ALA A 193 14.58 7.70 -3.82
CA ALA A 193 15.41 6.82 -4.63
C ALA A 193 16.36 7.68 -5.47
N SER A 194 17.55 7.93 -4.94
CA SER A 194 18.64 8.58 -5.67
C SER A 194 19.05 7.68 -6.83
N THR A 195 18.51 7.95 -8.02
CA THR A 195 19.00 7.32 -9.26
C THR A 195 20.32 8.00 -9.60
N SER A 196 21.44 7.48 -9.11
CA SER A 196 22.77 7.93 -9.56
C SER A 196 23.05 7.35 -10.95
N MET A 197 22.60 8.03 -11.99
CA MET A 197 23.24 7.90 -13.30
C MET A 197 24.52 8.75 -13.26
N MET A 198 25.66 8.08 -13.09
CA MET A 198 26.98 8.69 -13.18
C MET A 198 27.28 9.13 -14.62
N PRO A 199 27.85 10.32 -14.83
CA PRO A 199 28.85 10.54 -15.87
C PRO A 199 30.25 10.52 -15.23
N ASN A 200 31.15 9.72 -15.80
CA ASN A 200 32.56 9.68 -15.46
C ASN A 200 33.21 11.08 -15.49
N SER A 201 33.93 11.46 -14.43
CA SER A 201 35.24 12.16 -14.49
C SER A 201 35.90 12.24 -13.10
N PRO A 202 37.23 12.15 -12.99
CA PRO A 202 37.91 12.06 -11.70
C PRO A 202 38.43 13.41 -11.21
N GLN A 203 38.16 13.75 -9.94
CA GLN A 203 39.07 14.59 -9.16
C GLN A 203 38.90 14.37 -7.64
N GLN A 204 40.05 14.26 -6.98
CA GLN A 204 40.26 14.04 -5.54
C GLN A 204 39.60 15.10 -4.65
N SER A 205 39.03 14.68 -3.52
CA SER A 205 39.42 15.18 -2.19
C SER A 205 38.75 14.38 -1.07
N GLN A 206 39.48 14.26 0.02
CA GLN A 206 39.19 13.46 1.21
C GLN A 206 38.06 14.07 2.05
N ASN A 207 37.18 13.24 2.64
CA ASN A 207 36.69 13.40 4.01
C ASN A 207 35.88 12.17 4.50
N THR A 208 36.31 11.66 5.66
CA THR A 208 35.70 10.82 6.72
C THR A 208 34.48 9.90 6.46
N PRO A 209 34.48 8.65 6.98
CA PRO A 209 33.41 7.69 6.76
C PRO A 209 32.27 7.88 7.79
N PHE A 210 31.11 8.37 7.36
CA PHE A 210 29.85 8.09 8.05
C PHE A 210 29.26 6.78 7.52
N SER A 211 28.84 5.94 8.47
CA SER A 211 28.69 4.50 8.36
C SER A 211 27.63 4.03 7.34
N LEU A 212 28.08 3.29 6.32
CA LEU A 212 27.28 2.45 5.40
C LEU A 212 26.75 1.19 6.11
N ARG A 213 25.98 1.34 7.19
CA ARG A 213 25.40 0.19 7.92
C ARG A 213 23.89 0.02 7.72
N SER A 214 23.20 1.00 7.12
CA SER A 214 21.73 1.00 6.99
C SER A 214 21.21 0.12 5.84
N SER A 215 21.91 0.04 4.71
CA SER A 215 21.38 -0.58 3.49
C SER A 215 21.31 -2.11 3.52
N LEU A 216 22.29 -2.77 4.15
CA LEU A 216 22.36 -4.24 4.16
C LEU A 216 21.29 -4.89 5.07
N VAL A 217 20.82 -4.17 6.09
CA VAL A 217 19.85 -4.67 7.07
C VAL A 217 18.41 -4.54 6.52
N GLU A 218 18.12 -3.48 5.76
CA GLU A 218 16.83 -3.29 5.08
C GLU A 218 16.61 -4.30 3.95
N ASP A 219 17.65 -4.61 3.16
CA ASP A 219 17.57 -5.58 2.06
C ASP A 219 17.28 -7.02 2.55
N THR A 220 17.95 -7.45 3.62
CA THR A 220 17.76 -8.80 4.18
C THR A 220 16.36 -8.97 4.79
N ARG A 221 15.89 -7.96 5.52
CA ARG A 221 14.56 -7.95 6.17
C ARG A 221 13.42 -7.87 5.16
N SER A 222 13.59 -7.08 4.10
CA SER A 222 12.62 -6.98 3.01
C SER A 222 12.45 -8.33 2.29
N GLY A 223 13.54 -9.09 2.13
CA GLY A 223 13.52 -10.46 1.60
C GLY A 223 12.72 -11.43 2.47
N GLU A 224 12.89 -11.39 3.79
CA GLU A 224 12.11 -12.24 4.71
C GLU A 224 10.61 -11.92 4.72
N ILE A 225 10.26 -10.63 4.72
CA ILE A 225 8.85 -10.19 4.65
C ILE A 225 8.21 -10.66 3.34
N HIS A 226 8.94 -10.56 2.22
CA HIS A 226 8.46 -10.98 0.91
C HIS A 226 8.19 -12.49 0.81
N LEU A 227 8.95 -13.31 1.54
CA LEU A 227 8.72 -14.76 1.64
C LEU A 227 7.51 -15.10 2.51
N ARG A 228 7.21 -14.27 3.51
CA ARG A 228 6.11 -14.48 4.46
C ARG A 228 4.76 -13.97 3.95
N ARG A 229 4.74 -12.90 3.13
CA ARG A 229 3.51 -12.33 2.59
C ARG A 229 3.22 -12.91 1.19
N LYS A 230 2.25 -13.83 1.09
CA LYS A 230 1.84 -14.46 -0.17
C LYS A 230 0.54 -13.89 -0.71
N GLU A 231 -0.24 -13.19 0.11
CA GLU A 231 -1.57 -12.72 -0.25
C GLU A 231 -1.84 -11.27 0.18
N THR A 232 -2.44 -10.50 -0.72
CA THR A 232 -2.90 -9.13 -0.48
C THR A 232 -4.40 -9.03 -0.69
N CYS A 233 -5.12 -8.41 0.24
CA CYS A 233 -6.48 -7.95 -0.02
C CYS A 233 -6.44 -6.58 -0.69
N ILE A 234 -7.03 -6.44 -1.88
CA ILE A 234 -7.20 -5.17 -2.58
C ILE A 234 -8.66 -4.74 -2.44
N ALA A 235 -8.92 -3.54 -1.93
CA ALA A 235 -10.27 -3.02 -1.76
C ALA A 235 -10.42 -1.63 -2.39
N ASN A 236 -11.32 -1.51 -3.36
CA ASN A 236 -11.77 -0.21 -3.83
C ASN A 236 -12.87 0.29 -2.90
N ALA A 237 -12.51 1.26 -2.08
CA ALA A 237 -13.36 1.91 -1.09
C ALA A 237 -13.86 3.28 -1.56
N ALA A 238 -14.11 3.45 -2.87
CA ALA A 238 -14.68 4.67 -3.40
C ALA A 238 -15.92 5.11 -2.60
N ILE A 239 -15.87 6.33 -2.07
CA ILE A 239 -16.87 6.83 -1.13
C ILE A 239 -18.11 7.35 -1.86
N VAL A 240 -17.93 7.96 -3.04
CA VAL A 240 -19.01 8.59 -3.80
C VAL A 240 -19.51 7.64 -4.89
N THR A 241 -20.82 7.52 -5.06
CA THR A 241 -21.46 6.71 -6.12
C THR A 241 -21.86 7.56 -7.32
N SER A 242 -22.21 8.82 -7.09
CA SER A 242 -22.66 9.76 -8.12
C SER A 242 -21.48 10.31 -8.93
N LYS A 243 -21.64 10.46 -10.25
CA LYS A 243 -20.66 11.12 -11.12
C LYS A 243 -20.87 12.64 -11.08
N TRP A 244 -19.79 13.41 -11.21
CA TRP A 244 -19.86 14.87 -11.37
C TRP A 244 -20.69 15.21 -12.63
N PRO A 245 -21.54 16.26 -12.63
CA PRO A 245 -21.74 17.30 -11.61
C PRO A 245 -22.74 16.93 -10.50
N HIS A 246 -22.98 15.64 -10.24
CA HIS A 246 -23.88 15.15 -9.18
C HIS A 246 -25.31 15.67 -9.32
N ARG A 247 -25.91 15.52 -10.51
CA ARG A 247 -27.33 15.84 -10.72
C ARG A 247 -28.18 15.04 -9.72
N GLY A 248 -28.94 15.74 -8.87
CA GLY A 248 -29.71 15.13 -7.79
C GLY A 248 -28.96 14.92 -6.46
N GLY A 249 -27.79 15.56 -6.30
CA GLY A 249 -27.00 15.54 -5.06
C GLY A 249 -25.94 14.44 -5.02
N LYS A 250 -24.98 14.60 -4.09
CA LYS A 250 -23.95 13.59 -3.84
C LYS A 250 -24.57 12.37 -3.17
N LYS A 251 -24.28 11.20 -3.72
CA LYS A 251 -24.65 9.91 -3.15
C LYS A 251 -23.40 9.16 -2.72
N PHE A 252 -23.49 8.41 -1.63
CA PHE A 252 -22.35 7.76 -1.00
C PHE A 252 -22.54 6.25 -0.93
N HIS A 253 -21.43 5.52 -1.03
CA HIS A 253 -21.39 4.10 -0.75
C HIS A 253 -21.35 3.88 0.78
N PRO A 254 -22.00 2.82 1.30
CA PRO A 254 -21.80 2.43 2.69
C PRO A 254 -20.34 1.99 2.91
N PRO A 255 -19.80 2.18 4.13
CA PRO A 255 -18.41 1.83 4.42
C PRO A 255 -18.17 0.33 4.25
N ILE A 256 -16.94 -0.02 3.83
CA ILE A 256 -16.40 -1.38 3.89
C ILE A 256 -15.62 -1.49 5.20
N VAL A 257 -15.91 -2.53 5.97
CA VAL A 257 -15.20 -2.85 7.21
C VAL A 257 -14.28 -4.02 6.93
N VAL A 258 -13.00 -3.87 7.20
CA VAL A 258 -12.00 -4.93 6.99
C VAL A 258 -11.48 -5.37 8.35
N ASP A 259 -11.73 -6.63 8.72
CA ASP A 259 -11.12 -7.24 9.90
C ASP A 259 -9.76 -7.81 9.46
N LEU A 260 -8.68 -7.27 10.01
CA LEU A 260 -7.31 -7.58 9.63
C LEU A 260 -6.47 -7.92 10.86
N GLU A 261 -5.66 -8.98 10.77
CA GLU A 261 -4.63 -9.26 11.77
C GLU A 261 -3.35 -8.52 11.43
N LEU A 262 -2.84 -7.77 12.40
CA LEU A 262 -1.64 -6.94 12.26
C LEU A 262 -0.52 -7.46 13.19
N PRO A 263 0.75 -7.16 12.88
CA PRO A 263 1.87 -7.57 13.71
C PRO A 263 1.74 -7.09 15.16
N THR A 264 1.82 -8.00 16.13
CA THR A 264 1.77 -7.65 17.56
C THR A 264 3.17 -7.55 18.16
N TRP A 265 3.32 -6.72 19.20
CA TRP A 265 4.54 -6.63 20.00
C TRP A 265 4.26 -7.09 21.43
N SER A 266 5.17 -7.89 21.99
CA SER A 266 5.23 -8.14 23.43
C SER A 266 6.24 -7.19 24.08
N GLU A 267 5.97 -6.72 25.30
CA GLU A 267 7.05 -6.12 26.09
C GLU A 267 8.00 -7.25 26.52
N PRO A 268 9.33 -7.05 26.48
CA PRO A 268 10.23 -7.99 27.15
C PRO A 268 9.85 -8.04 28.63
N GLU A 269 9.69 -9.27 29.16
CA GLU A 269 9.44 -9.54 30.59
C GLU A 269 10.55 -8.98 31.49
#